data_AF-A0A6G9YQ77-F1
#
_entry.id   AF-A0A6G9YQ77-F1
#
_cell.length_a   1.000
_cell.length_b   1.000
_cell.length_c   1.000
_cell.angle_alpha   90.00
_cell.angle_beta   90.00
_cell.angle_gamma   90.00
#
_symmetry.space_group_name_H-M   'P 1'
#
loop_
_entity.id
_entity.type
_entity.pdbx_description
1 polymer ?
#
loop_
_entity_poly.entity_id
_entity_poly.type
_entity_poly.pdbx_seq_one_letter_code
_entity_poly.pdbx_strand_id
1 'polypeptide(L)'
;MTEDRRRGDGRRRKPKDGRRQQISARRELERELAERPSVGARLDAVDRLLAGTVTDAGGLWSRATAWILRLALEQAVDELWLRVAPELVRCPMRAQLLALRFFAGAEAAAQVATVWAALSRAAHHHDYELAPSVTELRRWREQTARIATDLAGVRTSTTG
;
A
#
# COMPACT_ATOMS: atom_id res chain seq x y z
N MET A 1 4.73 -32.00 65.04
CA MET A 1 5.90 -32.08 64.13
C MET A 1 5.35 -31.81 62.72
N THR A 2 5.13 -30.54 62.34
CA THR A 2 5.98 -29.73 61.41
C THR A 2 6.16 -30.45 60.06
N GLU A 3 5.75 -29.95 58.88
CA GLU A 3 5.91 -28.63 58.23
C GLU A 3 4.86 -28.48 57.11
N ASP A 4 4.13 -27.36 57.03
CA ASP A 4 4.35 -26.24 56.08
C ASP A 4 5.07 -26.58 54.75
N ARG A 5 4.31 -26.58 53.64
CA ARG A 5 4.83 -26.17 52.33
C ARG A 5 3.82 -25.31 51.58
N ARG A 6 3.99 -23.99 51.71
CA ARG A 6 3.62 -23.01 50.67
C ARG A 6 4.26 -23.37 49.31
N ARG A 7 3.61 -22.93 48.23
CA ARG A 7 4.12 -22.48 46.90
C ARG A 7 3.30 -23.12 45.76
N GLY A 8 2.68 -22.42 44.83
CA GLY A 8 2.54 -20.98 44.63
C GLY A 8 1.44 -20.72 43.60
N ASP A 9 0.59 -19.73 43.88
CA ASP A 9 -0.36 -19.15 42.94
C ASP A 9 0.41 -18.48 41.80
N GLY A 10 0.64 -19.25 40.74
CA GLY A 10 1.27 -18.80 39.51
C GLY A 10 0.33 -17.86 38.76
N ARG A 11 0.25 -16.60 39.19
CA ARG A 11 -0.33 -15.50 38.41
C ARG A 11 0.45 -15.34 37.11
N ARG A 12 0.05 -16.10 36.10
CA ARG A 12 0.50 -15.97 34.71
C ARG A 12 -0.02 -14.65 34.16
N ARG A 13 0.69 -13.55 34.43
CA ARG A 13 0.45 -12.25 33.79
C ARG A 13 0.75 -12.38 32.29
N LYS A 14 -0.26 -12.67 31.49
CA LYS A 14 -0.26 -12.52 30.02
C LYS A 14 -0.65 -11.08 29.61
N PRO A 15 -0.54 -10.70 28.33
CA PRO A 15 0.46 -9.82 27.75
C PRO A 15 -0.13 -8.41 27.55
N LYS A 16 -0.07 -7.55 28.57
CA LYS A 16 -0.49 -6.14 28.43
C LYS A 16 0.48 -5.33 27.55
N ASP A 17 1.69 -5.84 27.38
CA ASP A 17 2.79 -5.19 26.66
C ASP A 17 2.61 -5.26 25.13
N GLY A 18 2.22 -6.44 24.60
CA GLY A 18 2.04 -6.63 23.16
C GLY A 18 0.97 -5.73 22.54
N ARG A 19 -0.18 -5.53 23.22
CA ARG A 19 -1.25 -4.65 22.72
C ARG A 19 -0.81 -3.17 22.71
N ARG A 20 -0.02 -2.75 23.70
CA ARG A 20 0.54 -1.38 23.78
C ARG A 20 1.59 -1.16 22.69
N GLN A 21 2.49 -2.12 22.48
CA GLN A 21 3.50 -2.07 21.42
C GLN A 21 2.86 -2.06 20.03
N GLN A 22 1.78 -2.81 19.82
CA GLN A 22 1.07 -2.83 18.54
C GLN A 22 0.37 -1.49 18.26
N ILE A 23 -0.22 -0.86 19.28
CA ILE A 23 -0.82 0.49 19.17
C ILE A 23 0.26 1.55 18.89
N SER A 24 1.42 1.49 19.54
CA SER A 24 2.51 2.44 19.29
C SER A 24 3.10 2.27 17.89
N ALA A 25 3.35 1.04 17.45
CA ALA A 25 3.87 0.74 16.13
C ALA A 25 2.90 1.16 15.02
N ARG A 26 1.59 1.03 15.25
CA ARG A 26 0.55 1.53 14.33
C ARG A 26 0.59 3.06 14.22
N ARG A 27 0.68 3.77 15.36
CA ARG A 27 0.75 5.24 15.38
C ARG A 27 2.00 5.81 14.75
N GLU A 28 3.11 5.09 14.83
CA GLU A 28 4.38 5.47 14.20
C GLU A 28 4.30 5.33 12.67
N LEU A 29 3.76 4.19 12.21
CA LEU A 29 3.49 3.96 10.79
C LEU A 29 2.50 4.98 10.21
N GLU A 30 1.41 5.28 10.93
CA GLU A 30 0.44 6.31 10.54
C GLU A 30 1.10 7.69 10.42
N ARG A 31 2.08 8.02 11.27
CA ARG A 31 2.84 9.29 11.17
C ARG A 31 3.78 9.32 9.97
N GLU A 32 4.55 8.26 9.75
CA GLU A 32 5.44 8.15 8.59
C GLU A 32 4.66 8.29 7.27
N LEU A 33 3.47 7.69 7.21
CA LEU A 33 2.60 7.79 6.04
C LEU A 33 1.97 9.17 5.88
N ALA A 34 1.70 9.89 6.97
CA ALA A 34 1.17 11.25 6.92
C ALA A 34 2.19 12.28 6.39
N GLU A 35 3.49 12.02 6.54
CA GLU A 35 4.56 12.87 6.02
C GLU A 35 4.79 12.65 4.51
N ARG A 36 4.39 11.49 3.99
CA ARG A 36 4.45 11.20 2.55
C ARG A 36 3.36 11.99 1.80
N PRO A 37 3.62 12.38 0.53
CA PRO A 37 2.55 12.90 -0.33
C PRO A 37 1.34 11.95 -0.32
N SER A 38 0.12 12.48 -0.36
CA SER A 38 -1.07 11.65 -0.45
C SER A 38 -1.17 10.95 -1.82
N VAL A 39 -2.05 9.96 -1.95
CA VAL A 39 -2.39 9.38 -3.26
C VAL A 39 -2.84 10.48 -4.23
N GLY A 40 -3.71 11.39 -3.78
CA GLY A 40 -4.17 12.54 -4.58
C GLY A 40 -3.04 13.44 -5.04
N ALA A 41 -2.13 13.84 -4.14
CA ALA A 41 -0.99 14.68 -4.49
C ALA A 41 -0.06 14.02 -5.53
N ARG A 42 0.10 12.69 -5.49
CA ARG A 42 0.86 11.96 -6.53
C ARG A 42 0.14 11.92 -7.87
N LEU A 43 -1.18 11.77 -7.87
CA LEU A 43 -1.99 11.83 -9.10
C LEU A 43 -1.93 13.24 -9.72
N ASP A 44 -1.98 14.29 -8.92
CA ASP A 44 -1.82 15.67 -9.39
C ASP A 44 -0.43 15.91 -10.01
N ALA A 45 0.63 15.35 -9.39
CA ALA A 45 1.97 15.41 -9.95
C ALA A 45 2.07 14.69 -11.30
N VAL A 46 1.42 13.53 -11.44
CA VAL A 46 1.31 12.80 -12.71
C VAL A 46 0.56 13.61 -13.76
N ASP A 47 -0.54 14.27 -13.39
CA ASP A 47 -1.31 15.09 -14.34
C ASP A 47 -0.48 16.27 -14.86
N ARG A 48 0.32 16.90 -14.00
CA ARG A 48 1.25 17.96 -14.39
C ARG A 48 2.32 17.47 -15.37
N LEU A 49 2.86 16.27 -15.16
CA LEU A 49 3.79 15.62 -16.09
C LEU A 49 3.13 15.32 -17.44
N LEU A 50 1.92 14.74 -17.42
CA LEU A 50 1.15 14.39 -18.61
C LEU A 50 0.66 15.60 -19.41
N ALA A 51 0.50 16.75 -18.74
CA ALA A 51 0.17 18.03 -19.37
C ALA A 51 1.41 18.75 -19.98
N GLY A 52 2.62 18.19 -19.80
CA GLY A 52 3.85 18.82 -20.29
C GLY A 52 4.27 20.08 -19.51
N THR A 53 3.68 20.30 -18.32
CA THR A 53 3.99 21.48 -17.48
C THR A 53 5.31 21.36 -16.71
N VAL A 54 5.96 20.20 -16.80
CA VAL A 54 7.29 19.93 -16.24
C VAL A 54 8.26 19.77 -17.40
N THR A 55 8.97 20.85 -17.72
CA THR A 55 9.82 20.95 -18.91
C THR A 55 11.21 20.33 -18.74
N ASP A 56 11.61 19.99 -17.50
CA ASP A 56 13.00 19.66 -17.14
C ASP A 56 13.28 18.16 -16.97
N ALA A 57 12.28 17.30 -17.17
CA ALA A 57 12.40 15.85 -16.90
C ALA A 57 13.07 15.04 -18.04
N GLY A 58 13.46 15.70 -19.14
CA GLY A 58 14.17 15.06 -20.28
C GLY A 58 13.49 13.80 -20.78
N GLY A 59 14.24 12.80 -21.28
CA GLY A 59 13.67 11.50 -21.71
C GLY A 59 13.18 10.59 -20.57
N LEU A 60 13.31 11.00 -19.30
CA LEU A 60 13.01 10.19 -18.12
C LEU A 60 11.60 10.40 -17.56
N TRP A 61 10.89 11.45 -18.01
CA TRP A 61 9.59 11.85 -17.48
C TRP A 61 8.54 10.73 -17.52
N SER A 62 8.55 9.89 -18.56
CA SER A 62 7.59 8.82 -18.76
C SER A 62 7.79 7.68 -17.74
N ARG A 63 9.05 7.33 -17.46
CA ARG A 63 9.42 6.35 -16.42
C ARG A 63 9.18 6.90 -15.02
N ALA A 64 9.51 8.17 -14.78
CA ALA A 64 9.18 8.85 -13.53
C ALA A 64 7.66 8.85 -13.28
N THR A 65 6.86 9.08 -14.32
CA THR A 65 5.39 9.00 -14.26
C THR A 65 4.93 7.59 -13.85
N ALA A 66 5.47 6.55 -14.48
CA ALA A 66 5.16 5.16 -14.10
C ALA A 66 5.56 4.85 -12.65
N TRP A 67 6.71 5.35 -12.19
CA TRP A 67 7.16 5.16 -10.82
C TRP A 67 6.25 5.86 -9.80
N ILE A 68 5.85 7.11 -10.05
CA ILE A 68 4.92 7.85 -9.18
C ILE A 68 3.56 7.15 -9.11
N LEU A 69 3.03 6.68 -10.24
CA LEU A 69 1.79 5.89 -10.28
C LEU A 69 1.90 4.61 -9.46
N ARG A 70 3.05 3.91 -9.54
CA ARG A 70 3.30 2.72 -8.73
C ARG A 70 3.26 3.04 -7.24
N LEU A 71 3.92 4.12 -6.81
CA LEU A 71 3.90 4.55 -5.41
C LEU A 71 2.50 4.93 -4.94
N ALA A 72 1.71 5.59 -5.79
CA ALA A 72 0.32 5.92 -5.48
C ALA A 72 -0.55 4.64 -5.31
N LEU A 73 -0.34 3.64 -6.16
CA LEU A 73 -1.03 2.36 -6.08
C LEU A 73 -0.64 1.56 -4.83
N GLU A 74 0.65 1.46 -4.52
CA GLU A 74 1.16 0.79 -3.32
C GLU A 74 0.62 1.48 -2.05
N GLN A 75 0.61 2.82 -2.02
CA GLN A 75 0.04 3.56 -0.89
C GLN A 75 -1.47 3.32 -0.73
N ALA A 76 -2.26 3.26 -1.80
CA ALA A 76 -3.70 2.97 -1.69
C ALA A 76 -3.96 1.59 -1.08
N VAL A 77 -3.09 0.61 -1.35
CA VAL A 77 -3.13 -0.73 -0.74
C VAL A 77 -2.74 -0.66 0.74
N ASP A 78 -1.67 0.05 1.10
CA ASP A 78 -1.28 0.27 2.50
C ASP A 78 -2.41 0.96 3.30
N GLU A 79 -3.07 1.97 2.72
CA GLU A 79 -4.20 2.68 3.34
C GLU A 79 -5.42 1.77 3.56
N LEU A 80 -5.65 0.77 2.70
CA LEU A 80 -6.63 -0.29 2.97
C LEU A 80 -6.20 -1.12 4.19
N TRP A 81 -4.96 -1.60 4.20
CA TRP A 81 -4.46 -2.45 5.28
C TRP A 81 -4.49 -1.77 6.64
N LEU A 82 -4.11 -0.50 6.73
CA LEU A 82 -4.21 0.26 7.98
C LEU A 82 -5.64 0.32 8.55
N ARG A 83 -6.65 0.27 7.69
CA ARG A 83 -8.05 0.25 8.11
C ARG A 83 -8.50 -1.14 8.52
N VAL A 84 -8.12 -2.18 7.79
CA VAL A 84 -8.77 -3.51 7.88
C VAL A 84 -7.88 -4.62 8.44
N ALA A 85 -6.57 -4.56 8.24
CA ALA A 85 -5.58 -5.57 8.66
C ALA A 85 -4.15 -4.96 8.73
N PRO A 86 -3.85 -4.11 9.74
CA PRO A 86 -2.62 -3.30 9.77
C PRO A 86 -1.31 -4.12 9.74
N GLU A 87 -1.34 -5.36 10.18
CA GLU A 87 -0.22 -6.29 10.14
C GLU A 87 0.27 -6.58 8.71
N LEU A 88 -0.60 -6.47 7.71
CA LEU A 88 -0.25 -6.73 6.31
C LEU A 88 0.59 -5.63 5.67
N VAL A 89 0.57 -4.39 6.20
CA VAL A 89 1.38 -3.27 5.66
C VAL A 89 2.87 -3.61 5.66
N ARG A 90 3.34 -4.41 6.63
CA ARG A 90 4.74 -4.80 6.75
C ARG A 90 5.14 -5.98 5.84
N CYS A 91 4.16 -6.63 5.21
CA CYS A 91 4.44 -7.73 4.30
C CYS A 91 5.00 -7.21 2.96
N PRO A 92 5.84 -7.98 2.26
CA PRO A 92 6.25 -7.64 0.90
C PRO A 92 5.04 -7.42 0.00
N MET A 93 5.11 -6.45 -0.90
CA MET A 93 3.97 -6.05 -1.74
C MET A 93 3.29 -7.22 -2.47
N ARG A 94 4.06 -8.20 -2.97
CA ARG A 94 3.49 -9.40 -3.61
C ARG A 94 2.60 -10.22 -2.66
N ALA A 95 2.96 -10.34 -1.38
CA ALA A 95 2.14 -11.03 -0.39
C ALA A 95 0.87 -10.24 -0.07
N GLN A 96 0.97 -8.90 0.00
CA GLN A 96 -0.20 -8.04 0.16
C GLN A 96 -1.19 -8.23 -1.00
N LEU A 97 -0.71 -8.25 -2.25
CA LEU A 97 -1.55 -8.46 -3.44
C LEU A 97 -2.29 -9.81 -3.42
N LEU A 98 -1.68 -10.87 -2.90
CA LEU A 98 -2.35 -12.17 -2.73
C LEU A 98 -3.49 -12.11 -1.70
N ALA A 99 -3.32 -11.32 -0.63
CA ALA A 99 -4.32 -11.16 0.41
C ALA A 99 -5.53 -10.32 -0.05
N LEU A 100 -5.34 -9.35 -0.96
CA LEU A 100 -6.40 -8.43 -1.43
C LEU A 100 -7.70 -9.12 -1.82
N ARG A 101 -7.64 -10.31 -2.43
CA ARG A 101 -8.83 -11.04 -2.88
C ARG A 101 -9.84 -11.33 -1.77
N PHE A 102 -9.38 -11.46 -0.53
CA PHE A 102 -10.21 -11.76 0.63
C PHE A 102 -10.86 -10.52 1.25
N PHE A 103 -10.38 -9.32 0.90
CA PHE A 103 -10.84 -8.06 1.47
C PHE A 103 -11.57 -7.18 0.45
N ALA A 104 -11.07 -7.12 -0.79
CA ALA A 104 -11.61 -6.30 -1.87
C ALA A 104 -12.32 -7.11 -2.97
N GLY A 105 -12.35 -8.45 -2.86
CA GLY A 105 -12.87 -9.35 -3.88
C GLY A 105 -11.86 -9.70 -4.97
N ALA A 106 -12.14 -10.78 -5.70
CA ALA A 106 -11.21 -11.33 -6.69
C ALA A 106 -10.95 -10.39 -7.88
N GLU A 107 -11.97 -9.67 -8.33
CA GLU A 107 -11.87 -8.75 -9.47
C GLU A 107 -10.95 -7.56 -9.14
N ALA A 108 -11.22 -6.85 -8.05
CA ALA A 108 -10.39 -5.72 -7.63
C ALA A 108 -8.94 -6.16 -7.37
N ALA A 109 -8.73 -7.32 -6.73
CA ALA A 109 -7.40 -7.86 -6.51
C ALA A 109 -6.64 -8.14 -7.82
N ALA A 110 -7.31 -8.72 -8.83
CA ALA A 110 -6.73 -8.99 -10.14
C ALA A 110 -6.37 -7.68 -10.89
N GLN A 111 -7.23 -6.66 -10.80
CA GLN A 111 -6.97 -5.34 -11.39
C GLN A 111 -5.73 -4.69 -10.75
N VAL A 112 -5.66 -4.67 -9.41
CA VAL A 112 -4.50 -4.10 -8.68
C VAL A 112 -3.22 -4.83 -9.07
N ALA A 113 -3.22 -6.17 -9.08
CA ALA A 113 -2.04 -6.96 -9.43
C ALA A 113 -1.59 -6.71 -10.88
N THR A 114 -2.54 -6.58 -11.81
CA THR A 114 -2.25 -6.30 -13.23
C THR A 114 -1.60 -4.94 -13.41
N VAL A 115 -2.17 -3.88 -12.82
CA VAL A 115 -1.64 -2.51 -12.91
C VAL A 115 -0.30 -2.41 -12.20
N TRP A 116 -0.16 -3.00 -11.01
CA TRP A 116 1.10 -3.02 -10.28
C TRP A 116 2.22 -3.69 -11.07
N ALA A 117 1.96 -4.84 -11.72
CA ALA A 117 2.95 -5.52 -12.53
C ALA A 117 3.35 -4.72 -13.77
N ALA A 118 2.39 -4.06 -14.44
CA ALA A 118 2.65 -3.21 -15.59
C ALA A 118 3.52 -1.99 -15.21
N LEU A 119 3.14 -1.26 -14.16
CA LEU A 119 3.89 -0.11 -13.66
C LEU A 119 5.27 -0.50 -13.14
N SER A 120 5.39 -1.67 -12.49
CA SER A 120 6.67 -2.18 -12.02
C SER A 120 7.64 -2.38 -13.17
N ARG A 121 7.21 -3.04 -14.26
CA ARG A 121 8.05 -3.22 -15.45
C ARG A 121 8.41 -1.87 -16.09
N ALA A 122 7.41 -1.01 -16.32
CA ALA A 122 7.62 0.29 -16.97
C ALA A 122 8.53 1.25 -16.19
N ALA A 123 8.61 1.10 -14.86
CA ALA A 123 9.51 1.88 -14.02
C ALA A 123 10.97 1.37 -14.02
N HIS A 124 11.22 0.13 -14.45
CA HIS A 124 12.58 -0.40 -14.58
C HIS A 124 13.25 0.10 -15.87
N HIS A 125 14.52 0.47 -15.79
CA HIS A 125 15.33 0.80 -16.96
C HIS A 125 15.96 -0.48 -17.50
N HIS A 126 15.30 -1.12 -18.47
CA HIS A 126 15.96 -2.13 -19.30
C HIS A 126 16.42 -1.45 -20.59
N ASP A 127 17.70 -1.61 -20.94
CA ASP A 127 18.37 -0.89 -22.04
C ASP A 127 17.70 -1.11 -23.42
N TYR A 128 16.82 -2.11 -23.54
CA TYR A 128 16.08 -2.45 -24.74
C TYR A 128 14.56 -2.25 -24.64
N GLU A 129 14.02 -1.85 -23.48
CA GLU A 129 12.59 -1.56 -23.36
C GLU A 129 12.28 -0.13 -23.76
N LEU A 130 11.34 0.01 -24.69
CA LEU A 130 10.77 1.30 -25.08
C LEU A 130 10.18 1.99 -23.85
N ALA A 131 10.36 3.30 -23.77
CA ALA A 131 9.71 4.10 -22.75
C ALA A 131 8.18 3.98 -22.88
N PRO A 132 7.42 3.97 -21.77
CA PRO A 132 5.96 3.89 -21.83
C PRO A 132 5.39 5.09 -22.60
N SER A 133 4.41 4.82 -23.46
CA SER A 133 3.74 5.86 -24.25
C SER A 133 2.83 6.74 -23.40
N VAL A 134 2.56 7.96 -23.87
CA VAL A 134 1.60 8.89 -23.21
C VAL A 134 0.23 8.22 -23.03
N THR A 135 -0.23 7.44 -24.02
CA THR A 135 -1.51 6.73 -23.97
C THR A 135 -1.54 5.68 -22.87
N GLU A 136 -0.47 4.90 -22.71
CA GLU A 136 -0.35 3.93 -21.62
C GLU A 136 -0.32 4.61 -20.26
N LEU A 137 0.44 5.71 -20.13
CA LEU A 137 0.52 6.47 -18.88
C LEU A 137 -0.84 7.07 -18.47
N ARG A 138 -1.59 7.64 -19.42
CA ARG A 138 -2.96 8.14 -19.18
C ARG A 138 -3.89 7.02 -18.74
N ARG A 139 -3.81 5.86 -19.39
CA ARG A 139 -4.59 4.67 -19.02
C ARG A 139 -4.24 4.21 -17.60
N TRP A 140 -2.98 4.06 -17.26
CA TRP A 140 -2.57 3.63 -15.91
C TRP A 140 -2.92 4.66 -14.84
N ARG A 141 -2.84 5.96 -15.15
CA ARG A 141 -3.32 7.03 -14.27
C ARG A 141 -4.79 6.87 -13.93
N GLU A 142 -5.62 6.65 -14.94
CA GLU A 142 -7.06 6.44 -14.75
C GLU A 142 -7.35 5.16 -13.96
N GLN A 143 -6.67 4.06 -14.29
CA GLN A 143 -6.82 2.80 -13.55
C GLN A 143 -6.38 2.94 -12.08
N THR A 144 -5.28 3.64 -11.81
CA THR A 144 -4.78 3.87 -10.45
C THR A 144 -5.76 4.70 -9.64
N ALA A 145 -6.35 5.75 -10.21
CA ALA A 145 -7.35 6.58 -9.54
C ALA A 145 -8.65 5.81 -9.22
N ARG A 146 -9.12 4.99 -10.16
CA ARG A 146 -10.27 4.10 -9.93
C ARG A 146 -10.00 3.10 -8.82
N ILE A 147 -8.87 2.39 -8.91
CA ILE A 147 -8.46 1.43 -7.87
C ILE A 147 -8.36 2.10 -6.50
N ALA A 148 -7.73 3.28 -6.40
CA ALA A 148 -7.63 3.99 -5.13
C ALA A 148 -9.02 4.32 -4.53
N THR A 149 -9.97 4.72 -5.39
CA THR A 149 -11.35 4.99 -4.98
C THR A 149 -12.07 3.72 -4.52
N ASP A 150 -11.93 2.63 -5.28
CA ASP A 150 -12.55 1.34 -4.96
C ASP A 150 -12.01 0.78 -3.64
N LEU A 151 -10.70 0.80 -3.43
CA LEU A 151 -10.07 0.34 -2.19
C LEU A 151 -10.47 1.21 -1.00
N ALA A 152 -10.57 2.53 -1.15
CA ALA A 152 -11.09 3.42 -0.10
C ALA A 152 -12.54 3.09 0.28
N GLY A 153 -13.36 2.64 -0.67
CA GLY A 153 -14.74 2.22 -0.46
C GLY A 153 -14.92 0.86 0.22
N VAL A 154 -13.89 0.01 0.26
CA VAL A 154 -13.94 -1.28 0.95
C VAL A 154 -14.17 -1.07 2.45
N ARG A 155 -15.30 -1.57 2.94
CA ARG A 155 -15.64 -1.63 4.36
C ARG A 155 -15.46 -3.07 4.83
N THR A 156 -14.93 -3.28 6.04
CA THR A 156 -14.94 -4.62 6.64
C THR A 156 -16.38 -5.03 6.88
N SER A 157 -16.89 -5.95 6.07
CA SER A 157 -18.08 -6.70 6.46
C SER A 157 -17.68 -7.52 7.68
N THR A 158 -18.13 -7.09 8.87
CA THR A 158 -18.06 -7.88 10.08
C THR A 158 -18.92 -9.12 9.87
N THR A 159 -18.37 -10.15 9.24
CA THR A 159 -18.96 -11.49 9.31
C THR A 159 -18.60 -12.02 10.69
N GLY A 160 -19.57 -11.95 11.58
CA GLY A 160 -19.51 -12.54 12.93
C GLY A 160 -19.54 -14.07 12.92
#